data_AF-A0A970CLI1-F1
#
_entry.id   AF-A0A970CLI1-F1
#
_cell.length_a   1.000
_cell.length_b   1.000
_cell.length_c   1.000
_cell.angle_alpha   90.00
_cell.angle_beta   90.00
_cell.angle_gamma   90.00
#
_symmetry.space_group_name_H-M   'P 1'
#
loop_
_entity.id
_entity.type
_entity.pdbx_description
1 polymer ?
#
loop_
_entity_poly.entity_id
_entity_poly.type
_entity_poly.pdbx_seq_one_letter_code
_entity_poly.pdbx_strand_id
1 'polypeptide(L)'
;MEKNRYKDLVNKHTPKENRLYNIMVAFITGGLMGLLGEFLIQVYSYFLNIPSKEASTFMIITLVLFGTLFTSLGFFDKWVNFAKSGLIIPITGFAHAMMSASLEYRKEGLVTGIGTNMFKLAGSVIIFGTVSAYLVGLIRLILFGG
;
A
#
# COMPACT_ATOMS: atom_id res chain seq x y z
N MET A 1 1.65 -23.10 35.42
CA MET A 1 0.33 -23.61 34.98
C MET A 1 -0.41 -22.71 33.98
N GLU A 2 0.18 -21.70 33.33
CA GLU A 2 -0.67 -20.68 32.65
C GLU A 2 -0.42 -20.40 31.16
N LYS A 3 0.72 -20.76 30.57
CA LYS A 3 0.97 -20.41 29.14
C LYS A 3 0.11 -21.23 28.16
N ASN A 4 -0.13 -22.50 28.46
CA ASN A 4 -0.94 -23.39 27.61
C ASN A 4 -2.43 -23.12 27.80
N ARG A 5 -2.90 -22.92 29.04
CA ARG A 5 -4.30 -22.58 29.33
C ARG A 5 -4.70 -21.21 28.75
N TYR A 6 -3.78 -20.25 28.76
CA TYR A 6 -3.96 -18.96 28.08
C TYR A 6 -4.02 -19.13 26.55
N LYS A 7 -3.13 -19.94 25.95
CA LYS A 7 -3.19 -20.26 24.52
C LYS A 7 -4.50 -20.93 24.12
N ASP A 8 -5.03 -21.83 24.93
CA ASP A 8 -6.30 -22.52 24.67
C ASP A 8 -7.50 -21.57 24.79
N LEU A 9 -7.48 -20.67 25.77
CA LEU A 9 -8.46 -19.58 25.88
C LEU A 9 -8.42 -18.67 24.66
N VAL A 10 -7.24 -18.25 24.20
CA VAL A 10 -7.08 -17.43 22.99
C VAL A 10 -7.58 -18.19 21.77
N ASN A 11 -7.15 -19.44 21.56
CA ASN A 11 -7.58 -20.26 20.42
C ASN A 11 -9.09 -20.50 20.37
N LYS A 12 -9.77 -20.51 21.52
CA LYS A 12 -11.23 -20.71 21.60
C LYS A 12 -12.02 -19.44 21.24
N HIS A 13 -11.43 -18.26 21.42
CA HIS A 13 -12.07 -16.97 21.12
C HIS A 13 -11.57 -16.34 19.81
N THR A 14 -10.44 -16.81 19.27
CA THR A 14 -9.94 -16.37 17.96
C THR A 14 -10.81 -16.95 16.85
N PRO A 15 -11.41 -16.12 15.97
CA PRO A 15 -12.16 -16.61 14.82
C PRO A 15 -11.23 -17.42 13.92
N LYS A 16 -11.63 -18.66 13.59
CA LYS A 16 -10.89 -19.49 12.63
C LYS A 16 -11.11 -18.93 11.24
N GLU A 17 -10.14 -18.20 10.73
CA GLU A 17 -10.17 -17.72 9.36
C GLU A 17 -9.88 -18.85 8.36
N ASN A 18 -10.68 -18.90 7.30
CA ASN A 18 -10.44 -19.83 6.20
C ASN A 18 -9.26 -19.34 5.33
N ARG A 19 -8.04 -19.75 5.70
CA ARG A 19 -6.80 -19.31 5.07
C ARG A 19 -6.77 -19.53 3.56
N LEU A 20 -7.26 -20.68 3.08
CA LEU A 20 -7.26 -21.00 1.65
C LEU A 20 -8.18 -20.07 0.86
N TYR A 21 -9.38 -19.80 1.40
CA TYR A 21 -10.30 -18.83 0.81
C TYR A 21 -9.69 -17.42 0.77
N ASN A 22 -9.07 -16.99 1.88
CA ASN A 22 -8.42 -15.69 1.95
C ASN A 22 -7.30 -15.52 0.92
N ILE A 23 -6.50 -16.57 0.72
CA ILE A 23 -5.41 -16.59 -0.27
C ILE A 23 -5.96 -16.49 -1.69
N MET A 24 -6.99 -17.27 -2.03
CA MET A 24 -7.60 -17.20 -3.37
C MET A 24 -8.19 -15.83 -3.66
N VAL A 25 -8.91 -15.24 -2.70
CA VAL A 25 -9.47 -13.89 -2.82
C VAL A 25 -8.35 -12.85 -2.99
N ALA A 26 -7.28 -12.92 -2.20
CA ALA A 26 -6.15 -12.00 -2.31
C ALA A 26 -5.43 -12.13 -3.66
N PHE A 27 -5.28 -13.35 -4.19
CA PHE A 27 -4.66 -13.59 -5.49
C PHE A 27 -5.49 -13.00 -6.64
N ILE A 28 -6.80 -13.27 -6.65
CA ILE A 28 -7.70 -12.77 -7.71
C ILE A 28 -7.78 -11.24 -7.67
N THR A 29 -7.95 -10.66 -6.47
CA THR A 29 -8.06 -9.20 -6.32
C THR A 29 -6.75 -8.49 -6.63
N GLY A 30 -5.61 -9.04 -6.23
CA GLY A 30 -4.29 -8.53 -6.62
C GLY A 30 -4.06 -8.60 -8.14
N GLY A 31 -4.44 -9.72 -8.77
CA GLY A 31 -4.35 -9.90 -10.23
C GLY A 31 -5.24 -8.92 -10.99
N LEU A 32 -6.49 -8.74 -10.56
CA LEU A 32 -7.41 -7.75 -11.14
C LEU A 32 -6.87 -6.32 -11.01
N MET A 33 -6.28 -5.98 -9.86
CA MET A 33 -5.72 -4.65 -9.67
C MET A 33 -4.45 -4.43 -10.51
N GLY A 34 -3.63 -5.48 -10.70
CA GLY A 34 -2.54 -5.47 -11.67
C GLY A 34 -3.02 -5.26 -13.11
N LEU A 35 -4.09 -5.94 -13.51
CA LEU A 35 -4.74 -5.77 -14.81
C LEU A 35 -5.26 -4.33 -14.99
N LEU A 36 -5.86 -3.75 -13.96
CA LEU A 36 -6.30 -2.35 -13.96
C LEU A 36 -5.13 -1.37 -14.12
N GLY A 37 -4.00 -1.64 -13.46
CA GLY A 37 -2.78 -0.84 -13.60
C GLY A 37 -2.24 -0.88 -15.02
N GLU A 38 -2.12 -2.08 -15.59
CA GLU A 38 -1.67 -2.26 -16.98
C GLU A 38 -2.63 -1.61 -17.98
N PHE A 39 -3.94 -1.75 -17.76
CA PHE A 39 -4.96 -1.08 -18.57
C PHE A 39 -4.80 0.44 -18.56
N LEU A 40 -4.57 1.05 -17.38
CA LEU A 40 -4.33 2.49 -17.28
C LEU A 40 -3.05 2.90 -18.02
N ILE A 41 -1.97 2.12 -17.92
CA ILE A 41 -0.73 2.38 -18.67
C ILE A 41 -0.99 2.36 -20.18
N GLN A 42 -1.71 1.36 -20.68
CA GLN A 42 -2.04 1.26 -22.11
C GLN A 42 -2.92 2.42 -22.58
N VAL A 43 -3.92 2.80 -21.79
CA VAL A 43 -4.77 3.97 -22.07
C VAL A 43 -3.92 5.24 -22.13
N TYR A 44 -3.06 5.50 -21.15
CA TYR A 44 -2.22 6.70 -21.16
C TYR A 44 -1.21 6.70 -22.30
N SER A 45 -0.54 5.58 -22.57
CA SER A 45 0.37 5.46 -23.71
C SER A 45 -0.35 5.66 -25.04
N TYR A 46 -1.56 5.14 -25.20
CA TYR A 46 -2.34 5.26 -26.44
C TYR A 46 -2.88 6.67 -26.67
N PHE A 47 -3.49 7.30 -25.65
CA PHE A 47 -4.12 8.61 -25.79
C PHE A 47 -3.12 9.76 -25.76
N LEU A 48 -2.08 9.67 -24.93
CA LEU A 48 -1.10 10.75 -24.77
C LEU A 48 0.15 10.55 -25.63
N ASN A 49 0.28 9.39 -26.29
CA ASN A 49 1.44 9.04 -27.13
C ASN A 49 2.78 9.15 -26.39
N ILE A 50 2.76 8.88 -25.08
CA ILE A 50 3.91 8.97 -24.18
C ILE A 50 4.56 7.59 -23.98
N PRO A 51 5.86 7.55 -23.66
CA PRO A 51 6.54 6.29 -23.37
C PRO A 51 5.95 5.62 -22.11
N SER A 52 5.99 4.28 -22.07
CA SER A 52 5.42 3.47 -20.96
C SER A 52 5.94 3.88 -19.58
N LYS A 53 7.16 4.42 -19.51
CA LYS A 53 7.76 4.94 -18.26
C LYS A 53 6.99 6.14 -17.72
N GLU A 54 6.62 7.08 -18.57
CA GLU A 54 5.82 8.25 -18.19
C GLU A 54 4.37 7.86 -17.93
N ALA A 55 3.79 6.99 -18.77
CA ALA A 55 2.44 6.45 -18.55
C ALA A 55 2.32 5.74 -17.19
N SER A 56 3.36 5.03 -16.75
CA SER A 56 3.41 4.40 -15.41
C SER A 56 3.34 5.43 -14.29
N THR A 57 4.00 6.58 -14.44
CA THR A 57 3.90 7.68 -13.48
C THR A 57 2.47 8.22 -13.39
N PHE A 58 1.81 8.44 -14.53
CA PHE A 58 0.40 8.87 -14.55
C PHE A 58 -0.54 7.83 -13.93
N MET A 59 -0.33 6.55 -14.21
CA MET A 59 -1.06 5.45 -13.57
C MET A 59 -0.91 5.50 -12.05
N ILE A 60 0.31 5.64 -11.53
CA ILE A 60 0.56 5.74 -10.08
C ILE A 60 -0.17 6.93 -9.47
N ILE A 61 -0.06 8.12 -10.08
CA ILE A 61 -0.73 9.33 -9.60
C ILE A 61 -2.24 9.12 -9.53
N THR A 62 -2.81 8.51 -10.58
CA THR A 62 -4.24 8.21 -10.68
C THR A 62 -4.70 7.27 -9.56
N LEU A 63 -3.98 6.16 -9.37
CA LEU A 63 -4.29 5.19 -8.32
C LEU A 63 -4.17 5.76 -6.91
N VAL A 64 -3.15 6.60 -6.66
CA VAL A 64 -3.00 7.29 -5.37
C VAL A 64 -4.15 8.26 -5.14
N LEU A 65 -4.54 9.05 -6.15
CA LEU A 65 -5.65 9.99 -6.05
C LEU A 65 -6.97 9.27 -5.73
N PHE A 66 -7.30 8.21 -6.47
CA PHE A 66 -8.52 7.44 -6.20
C PHE A 66 -8.45 6.73 -4.84
N GLY A 67 -7.27 6.20 -4.47
CA GLY A 67 -7.06 5.57 -3.17
C GLY A 67 -7.31 6.52 -2.00
N THR A 68 -6.73 7.72 -2.03
CA THR A 68 -6.93 8.73 -0.98
C THR A 68 -8.37 9.28 -0.99
N LEU A 69 -8.97 9.48 -2.17
CA LEU A 69 -10.36 9.92 -2.30
C LEU A 69 -11.33 8.91 -1.69
N PHE A 70 -11.24 7.63 -2.09
CA PHE A 70 -12.11 6.58 -1.56
C PHE A 70 -11.88 6.32 -0.07
N THR A 71 -10.66 6.52 0.42
CA THR A 71 -10.35 6.47 1.86
C THR A 71 -11.04 7.61 2.60
N SER A 72 -10.97 8.83 2.06
CA SER A 72 -11.64 10.01 2.61
C SER A 72 -13.16 9.88 2.66
N LEU A 73 -13.73 9.18 1.66
CA LEU A 73 -15.16 8.90 1.59
C LEU A 73 -15.60 7.72 2.48
N GLY A 74 -14.67 7.00 3.12
CA GLY A 74 -14.96 5.89 4.02
C GLY A 74 -15.39 4.58 3.34
N PHE A 75 -15.29 4.50 2.01
CA PHE A 75 -15.61 3.27 1.27
C PHE A 75 -14.41 2.33 1.20
N PHE A 76 -13.18 2.87 1.19
CA PHE A 76 -11.98 2.06 0.96
C PHE A 76 -11.78 0.96 2.02
N ASP A 77 -12.12 1.22 3.28
CA ASP A 77 -12.01 0.22 4.36
C ASP A 77 -12.85 -1.04 4.10
N LYS A 78 -14.04 -0.87 3.52
CA LYS A 78 -14.92 -2.00 3.16
C LYS A 78 -14.34 -2.81 2.02
N TRP A 79 -13.74 -2.12 1.04
CA TRP A 79 -13.08 -2.76 -0.09
C TRP A 79 -11.82 -3.50 0.34
N VAL A 80 -11.01 -2.93 1.24
CA VAL A 80 -9.83 -3.59 1.82
C VAL A 80 -10.24 -4.81 2.63
N ASN A 81 -11.31 -4.73 3.43
CA ASN A 81 -11.78 -5.87 4.21
C ASN A 81 -12.30 -7.02 3.31
N PHE A 82 -12.95 -6.68 2.20
CA PHE A 82 -13.43 -7.66 1.22
C PHE A 82 -12.30 -8.29 0.40
N ALA A 83 -11.42 -7.45 -0.15
CA ALA A 83 -10.30 -7.86 -0.99
C ALA A 83 -9.10 -8.41 -0.19
N LYS A 84 -9.16 -8.32 1.15
CA LYS A 84 -8.11 -8.75 2.07
C LYS A 84 -6.78 -8.09 1.67
N SER A 85 -5.65 -8.80 1.81
CA SER A 85 -4.32 -8.27 1.47
C SER A 85 -4.12 -7.97 -0.02
N GLY A 86 -5.05 -8.35 -0.91
CA GLY A 86 -4.86 -8.20 -2.36
C GLY A 86 -5.01 -6.76 -2.87
N LEU A 87 -5.82 -5.91 -2.21
CA LEU A 87 -6.01 -4.50 -2.60
C LEU A 87 -4.94 -3.57 -2.01
N ILE A 88 -4.23 -4.02 -0.98
CA ILE A 88 -3.10 -3.33 -0.33
C ILE A 88 -1.83 -3.59 -1.16
N ILE A 89 -1.89 -3.33 -2.46
CA ILE A 89 -0.67 -3.22 -3.28
C ILE A 89 0.16 -2.07 -2.68
N PRO A 90 1.50 -2.16 -2.63
CA PRO A 90 2.32 -1.28 -1.80
C PRO A 90 1.98 0.21 -1.90
N ILE A 91 1.63 0.68 -3.11
CA ILE A 91 1.34 2.09 -3.39
C ILE A 91 -0.05 2.50 -2.88
N THR A 92 -1.11 1.74 -3.17
CA THR A 92 -2.49 2.05 -2.74
C THR A 92 -2.66 1.85 -1.25
N GLY A 93 -2.02 0.83 -0.68
CA GLY A 93 -1.97 0.59 0.76
C GLY A 93 -1.27 1.70 1.52
N PHE A 94 -0.14 2.19 1.01
CA PHE A 94 0.58 3.32 1.59
C PHE A 94 -0.24 4.61 1.51
N ALA A 95 -0.87 4.89 0.37
CA ALA A 95 -1.76 6.04 0.19
C ALA A 95 -2.95 6.01 1.17
N HIS A 96 -3.57 4.84 1.33
CA HIS A 96 -4.63 4.61 2.29
C HIS A 96 -4.16 4.86 3.73
N ALA A 97 -3.04 4.26 4.15
CA ALA A 97 -2.50 4.44 5.50
C ALA A 97 -2.18 5.92 5.82
N MET A 98 -1.58 6.65 4.87
CA MET A 98 -1.33 8.09 5.04
C MET A 98 -2.62 8.89 5.16
N MET A 99 -3.62 8.60 4.31
CA MET A 99 -4.90 9.31 4.36
C MET A 99 -5.67 8.99 5.65
N SER A 100 -5.69 7.73 6.09
CA SER A 100 -6.30 7.34 7.36
C SER A 100 -5.64 8.05 8.55
N ALA A 101 -4.31 8.15 8.58
CA ALA A 101 -3.61 8.94 9.59
C ALA A 101 -3.99 10.44 9.53
N SER A 102 -4.16 10.99 8.33
CA SER A 102 -4.61 12.39 8.18
C SER A 102 -6.01 12.63 8.72
N LEU A 103 -6.92 11.67 8.56
CA LEU A 103 -8.30 11.75 9.03
C LEU A 103 -8.39 11.61 10.56
N GLU A 104 -7.61 10.68 11.12
CA GLU A 104 -7.58 10.40 12.56
C GLU A 104 -6.99 11.58 13.35
N TYR A 105 -5.86 12.12 12.89
CA TYR A 105 -5.16 13.23 13.54
C TYR A 105 -5.61 14.62 13.08
N ARG A 106 -6.74 14.71 12.35
CA ARG A 106 -7.29 16.00 11.87
C ARG A 106 -7.55 17.00 13.00
N LYS A 107 -7.94 16.51 14.18
CA LYS A 107 -8.26 17.35 15.36
C LYS A 107 -7.03 18.00 15.99
N GLU A 108 -5.83 17.47 15.74
CA GLU A 108 -4.58 17.96 16.29
C GLU A 108 -3.93 19.06 15.44
N GLY A 109 -4.60 19.50 14.37
CA GLY A 109 -4.15 20.59 13.49
C GLY A 109 -3.32 20.13 12.29
N LEU A 110 -3.07 21.06 11.36
CA LEU A 110 -2.43 20.74 10.06
C LEU A 110 -0.96 20.31 10.21
N VAL A 111 -0.19 20.96 11.09
CA VAL A 111 1.26 20.72 11.22
C VAL A 111 1.56 19.64 12.26
N THR A 112 1.03 19.82 13.47
CA THR A 112 1.27 18.94 14.62
C THR A 112 0.53 17.61 14.53
N GLY A 113 -0.67 17.60 13.95
CA GLY A 113 -1.47 16.39 13.76
C GLY A 113 -1.23 15.71 12.42
N ILE A 114 -1.76 16.32 11.35
CA ILE A 114 -1.77 15.72 10.01
C ILE A 114 -0.35 15.58 9.46
N GLY A 115 0.38 16.69 9.37
CA GLY A 115 1.71 16.72 8.74
C GLY A 115 2.70 15.79 9.42
N THR A 116 2.80 15.87 10.75
CA THR A 116 3.75 15.06 11.52
C THR A 116 3.45 13.56 11.41
N ASN A 117 2.18 13.13 11.47
CA ASN A 117 1.84 11.71 11.42
C ASN A 117 1.92 11.14 10.00
N MET A 118 1.54 11.89 8.97
CA MET A 118 1.80 11.50 7.57
C MET A 118 3.31 11.39 7.29
N PHE A 119 4.11 12.33 7.82
CA PHE A 119 5.56 12.32 7.64
C PHE A 119 6.24 11.19 8.39
N LYS A 120 5.75 10.74 9.55
CA LYS A 120 6.29 9.54 10.22
C LYS A 120 6.19 8.31 9.32
N LEU A 121 5.04 8.11 8.65
CA LEU A 121 4.85 7.01 7.70
C LEU A 121 5.75 7.17 6.48
N ALA A 122 5.73 8.34 5.82
CA ALA A 122 6.52 8.58 4.60
C ALA A 122 8.04 8.62 4.86
N GLY A 123 8.46 9.21 5.96
CA GLY A 123 9.86 9.35 6.35
C GLY A 123 10.54 8.01 6.48
N SER A 124 9.88 7.00 7.08
CA SER A 124 10.43 5.64 7.15
C SER A 124 10.73 5.07 5.77
N VAL A 125 9.78 5.18 4.83
CA VAL A 125 9.92 4.66 3.46
C VAL A 125 11.04 5.38 2.70
N ILE A 126 11.12 6.72 2.83
CA ILE A 126 12.15 7.52 2.18
C ILE A 126 13.54 7.15 2.71
N ILE A 127 13.71 6.99 4.02
CA ILE A 127 15.00 6.64 4.62
C ILE A 127 15.44 5.25 4.17
N PHE A 128 14.60 4.23 4.33
CA PHE A 128 14.96 2.86 3.93
C PHE A 128 15.17 2.74 2.42
N GLY A 129 14.35 3.42 1.61
CA GLY A 129 14.50 3.44 0.15
C GLY A 129 15.83 4.08 -0.28
N THR A 130 16.18 5.23 0.29
CA THR A 130 17.43 5.95 -0.06
C THR A 130 18.67 5.18 0.39
N VAL A 131 18.67 4.67 1.63
CA VAL A 131 19.79 3.90 2.17
C VAL A 131 19.97 2.59 1.38
N SER A 132 18.88 1.88 1.07
CA SER A 132 18.94 0.66 0.27
C SER A 132 19.46 0.93 -1.15
N ALA A 133 18.98 2.00 -1.81
CA ALA A 133 19.46 2.40 -3.13
C ALA A 133 20.97 2.73 -3.12
N TYR A 134 21.45 3.42 -2.08
CA TYR A 134 22.88 3.72 -1.92
C TYR A 134 23.70 2.45 -1.74
N LEU A 135 23.26 1.52 -0.88
CA LEU A 135 23.94 0.25 -0.65
C LEU A 135 24.02 -0.60 -1.94
N VAL A 136 22.90 -0.75 -2.65
CA VAL A 136 22.87 -1.50 -3.92
C VAL A 136 23.73 -0.81 -4.98
N GLY A 137 23.69 0.52 -5.05
CA GLY A 137 24.53 1.32 -5.94
C GLY A 137 26.02 1.12 -5.65
N LEU A 138 26.42 1.10 -4.38
CA LEU A 138 27.79 0.86 -3.96
C LEU A 138 28.26 -0.56 -4.30
N ILE A 139 27.43 -1.57 -4.05
CA ILE A 139 27.71 -2.96 -4.40
C ILE A 139 27.92 -3.09 -5.92
N ARG A 140 27.02 -2.49 -6.72
CA ARG A 140 27.14 -2.51 -8.18
C ARG A 140 28.43 -1.86 -8.67
N LEU A 141 28.79 -0.71 -8.09
CA LEU A 141 30.01 0.02 -8.45
C LEU A 141 31.28 -0.78 -8.15
N ILE A 142 31.32 -1.48 -7.01
CA ILE A 142 32.48 -2.28 -6.59
C ILE A 142 32.61 -3.58 -7.40
N LEU A 143 31.49 -4.26 -7.70
CA LEU A 143 31.51 -5.58 -8.32
C LEU A 143 31.55 -5.56 -9.86
N PHE A 144 30.88 -4.60 -10.50
CA PHE A 144 30.67 -4.61 -11.95
C PHE A 144 31.38 -3.47 -12.68
N GLY A 145 31.96 -2.50 -11.96
CA GLY A 145 32.33 -1.22 -12.55
C GLY A 145 31.08 -0.42 -12.97
N GLY A 146 31.22 0.91 -13.08
CA GLY A 146 30.10 1.83 -13.34
C GLY A 146 29.30 1.52 -14.60
#